data_AF-A0A2H0PF39-F1
#
_entry.id   AF-A0A2H0PF39-F1
#
_cell.length_a   1.000
_cell.length_b   1.000
_cell.length_c   1.000
_cell.angle_alpha   90.00
_cell.angle_beta   90.00
_cell.angle_gamma   90.00
#
_symmetry.space_group_name_H-M   'P 1'
#
loop_
_entity.id
_entity.type
_entity.pdbx_description
1 polymer ?
#
loop_
_entity_poly.entity_id
_entity_poly.type
_entity_poly.pdbx_seq_one_letter_code
_entity_poly.pdbx_strand_id
1 'polypeptide(L)'
;MKRDIQTVETQEFSLELENNENLPAKGKDALLELQMTMATSSINHEYARIEYEDSMDAERKDELVQFMEDCHSKYQEAREKLAATNPQTLESFEKDLAHQKQSTITHYNA
;
A
#
# COMPACT_ATOMS: atom_id res chain seq x y z
N MET A 1 -4.56 -10.31 27.91
CA MET A 1 -4.52 -8.86 27.63
C MET A 1 -4.78 -8.74 26.13
N LYS A 2 -6.01 -8.41 25.73
CA LYS A 2 -6.38 -8.27 24.31
C LYS A 2 -5.62 -7.05 23.78
N ARG A 3 -4.70 -7.25 22.84
CA ARG A 3 -4.18 -6.12 22.05
C ARG A 3 -5.19 -5.95 20.94
N ASP A 4 -6.04 -4.96 21.10
CA ASP A 4 -6.89 -4.49 20.01
C ASP A 4 -6.01 -4.21 18.81
N ILE A 5 -6.54 -4.47 17.61
CA ILE A 5 -5.91 -4.12 16.34
C ILE A 5 -5.46 -2.66 16.48
N GLN A 6 -4.15 -2.45 16.62
CA GLN A 6 -3.59 -1.13 16.45
C GLN A 6 -3.80 -0.84 14.98
N THR A 7 -4.88 -0.11 14.68
CA THR A 7 -4.97 0.68 13.45
C THR A 7 -3.73 1.55 13.50
N VAL A 8 -2.66 1.12 12.83
CA VAL A 8 -1.40 1.86 12.79
C VAL A 8 -1.77 3.20 12.18
N GLU A 9 -1.78 4.23 13.03
CA GLU A 9 -2.01 5.60 12.62
C GLU A 9 -1.10 5.86 11.43
N THR A 10 -1.70 6.27 10.31
CA THR A 10 -1.05 6.62 9.06
C THR A 10 0.20 7.44 9.37
N GLN A 11 1.37 6.80 9.35
CA GLN A 11 2.64 7.48 9.33
C GLN A 11 2.60 8.45 8.15
N GLU A 12 2.83 9.74 8.40
CA GLU A 12 2.79 10.79 7.38
C GLU A 12 3.72 10.40 6.23
N PHE A 13 3.09 9.94 5.16
CA PHE A 13 3.75 9.41 3.99
C PHE A 13 3.87 10.55 2.99
N SER A 14 5.06 11.17 2.91
CA SER A 14 5.36 12.18 1.91
C SER A 14 5.50 11.54 0.54
N LEU A 15 4.37 11.43 -0.14
CA LEU A 15 4.25 11.03 -1.53
C LEU A 15 4.50 12.26 -2.41
N GLU A 16 5.72 12.39 -2.96
CA GLU A 16 5.97 13.28 -4.10
C GLU A 16 5.30 12.68 -5.34
N LEU A 17 3.98 12.81 -5.42
CA LEU A 17 3.20 12.34 -6.56
C LEU A 17 3.35 13.33 -7.70
N GLU A 18 3.92 12.86 -8.80
CA GLU A 18 4.11 13.65 -10.00
C GLU A 18 2.77 14.21 -10.48
N ASN A 19 2.66 15.54 -10.44
CA ASN A 19 1.54 16.27 -11.03
C ASN A 19 1.53 16.05 -12.54
N ASN A 20 0.65 15.19 -13.02
CA ASN A 20 0.39 15.11 -14.46
C ASN A 20 -0.41 16.36 -14.89
N GLU A 21 0.28 17.35 -15.47
CA GLU A 21 -0.27 18.69 -15.76
C GLU A 21 -1.49 18.68 -16.72
N ASN A 22 -1.79 17.56 -17.38
CA ASN A 22 -2.78 17.48 -18.46
C ASN A 22 -4.18 16.94 -18.09
N LEU A 23 -4.45 16.63 -16.81
CA LEU A 23 -5.75 16.12 -16.36
C LEU A 23 -6.64 17.24 -15.78
N PRO A 24 -7.97 17.25 -16.05
CA PRO A 24 -8.90 18.13 -15.34
C PRO A 24 -8.85 17.82 -13.83
N ALA A 25 -9.16 18.80 -12.97
CA ALA A 25 -9.04 18.66 -11.50
C ALA A 25 -9.66 17.36 -10.95
N LYS A 26 -10.86 16.97 -11.42
CA LYS A 26 -11.51 15.70 -11.04
C LYS A 26 -10.74 14.44 -11.48
N GLY A 27 -10.03 14.49 -12.60
CA GLY A 27 -9.18 13.39 -13.07
C GLY A 27 -7.87 13.28 -12.29
N LYS A 28 -7.36 14.41 -11.76
CA LYS A 28 -6.21 14.43 -10.86
C LYS A 28 -6.54 13.81 -9.50
N ASP A 29 -7.70 14.15 -8.94
CA ASP A 29 -8.15 13.59 -7.67
C ASP A 29 -8.33 12.07 -7.73
N ALA A 30 -8.91 11.55 -8.83
CA ALA A 30 -9.07 10.12 -9.04
C ALA A 30 -7.73 9.40 -9.26
N LEU A 31 -6.79 10.02 -9.98
CA LEU A 31 -5.44 9.46 -10.17
C LEU A 31 -4.69 9.36 -8.84
N LEU A 32 -4.75 10.44 -8.05
CA LEU A 32 -4.19 10.53 -6.71
C LEU A 32 -4.77 9.46 -5.79
N GLU A 33 -6.09 9.27 -5.79
CA GLU A 33 -6.76 8.24 -4.99
C GLU A 33 -6.30 6.83 -5.36
N LEU A 34 -6.11 6.53 -6.65
CA LEU A 34 -5.58 5.24 -7.10
C LEU A 34 -4.14 5.01 -6.62
N GLN A 35 -3.28 6.01 -6.77
CA GLN A 35 -1.89 5.95 -6.31
C GLN A 35 -1.83 5.79 -4.78
N MET A 36 -2.63 6.55 -4.03
CA MET A 36 -2.72 6.40 -2.57
C MET A 36 -3.21 5.00 -2.18
N THR A 37 -4.23 4.47 -2.84
CA THR A 37 -4.76 3.13 -2.58
C THR A 37 -3.70 2.06 -2.81
N MET A 38 -2.95 2.16 -3.90
CA MET A 38 -1.83 1.26 -4.19
C MET A 38 -0.74 1.36 -3.12
N ALA A 39 -0.32 2.58 -2.75
CA ALA A 39 0.71 2.77 -1.73
C ALA A 39 0.30 2.20 -0.38
N THR A 40 -0.87 2.60 0.14
CA THR A 40 -1.36 2.18 1.45
C THR A 40 -1.58 0.67 1.51
N SER A 41 -2.19 0.07 0.49
CA SER A 41 -2.42 -1.39 0.47
C SER A 41 -1.11 -2.18 0.38
N SER A 42 -0.13 -1.68 -0.38
CA SER A 42 1.18 -2.31 -0.53
C SER A 42 1.96 -2.30 0.79
N ILE A 43 1.96 -1.18 1.51
CA ILE A 43 2.65 -1.04 2.80
C ILE A 43 1.93 -1.83 3.90
N ASN A 44 0.60 -1.76 3.97
CA ASN A 44 -0.18 -2.52 4.95
C ASN A 44 0.01 -4.03 4.79
N HIS A 45 0.09 -4.51 3.54
CA HIS A 45 0.46 -5.89 3.26
C HIS A 45 1.83 -6.24 3.84
N GLU A 46 2.82 -5.35 3.72
CA GLU A 46 4.16 -5.61 4.24
C GLU A 46 4.18 -5.66 5.77
N TYR A 47 3.49 -4.74 6.45
CA TYR A 47 3.34 -4.79 7.90
C TYR A 47 2.63 -6.05 8.37
N ALA A 48 1.57 -6.45 7.69
CA ALA A 48 0.84 -7.68 8.01
C ALA A 48 1.72 -8.93 7.81
N ARG A 49 2.57 -8.93 6.78
CA ARG A 49 3.56 -10.00 6.55
C ARG A 49 4.57 -10.09 7.70
N ILE A 50 5.12 -8.95 8.14
CA ILE A 50 6.06 -8.89 9.27
C ILE A 50 5.38 -9.40 10.55
N GLU A 51 4.17 -8.91 10.86
CA GLU A 51 3.43 -9.37 12.04
C GLU A 51 3.08 -10.87 11.97
N TYR A 52 2.75 -11.37 10.79
CA TYR A 52 2.45 -12.78 10.57
C TYR A 52 3.68 -13.66 10.86
N GLU A 53 4.87 -13.22 10.45
CA GLU A 53 6.13 -13.92 10.71
C GLU A 53 6.46 -13.99 12.21
N ASP A 54 6.14 -12.92 12.94
CA ASP A 54 6.39 -12.81 14.40
C ASP A 54 5.28 -13.43 15.28
N SER A 55 4.08 -13.63 14.73
CA SER A 55 2.95 -14.16 15.50
C SER A 55 3.14 -15.65 15.82
N MET A 56 2.77 -16.04 17.04
CA MET A 56 2.64 -17.46 17.44
C MET A 56 1.18 -17.90 17.58
N ASP A 57 0.24 -16.97 17.50
CA ASP A 57 -1.19 -17.23 17.63
C ASP A 57 -1.79 -17.59 16.27
N ALA A 58 -2.40 -18.77 16.18
CA ALA A 58 -2.97 -19.28 14.94
C ALA A 58 -4.20 -18.48 14.49
N GLU A 59 -5.05 -18.03 15.43
CA GLU A 59 -6.22 -17.21 15.09
C GLU A 59 -5.76 -15.87 14.51
N ARG A 60 -4.74 -15.25 15.13
CA ARG A 60 -4.14 -14.03 14.60
C ARG A 60 -3.49 -14.22 13.23
N LYS A 61 -2.89 -15.37 12.97
CA LYS A 61 -2.31 -15.69 11.67
C LYS A 61 -3.37 -15.77 10.58
N ASP A 62 -4.50 -16.40 10.86
CA ASP A 62 -5.61 -16.49 9.90
C ASP A 62 -6.19 -15.10 9.59
N GLU A 63 -6.35 -14.23 10.60
CA GLU A 63 -6.75 -12.83 10.39
C GLU A 63 -5.77 -12.06 9.49
N LEU A 64 -4.46 -12.23 9.74
CA LEU A 64 -3.41 -11.55 8.97
C LEU A 64 -3.36 -12.05 7.52
N VAL A 65 -3.59 -13.34 7.28
CA VAL A 65 -3.71 -13.89 5.91
C VAL A 65 -4.89 -13.24 5.18
N GLN A 66 -6.07 -13.20 5.80
CA GLN A 66 -7.25 -12.56 5.19
C GLN A 66 -6.99 -11.08 4.90
N PHE A 67 -6.34 -10.37 5.83
CA PHE A 67 -6.02 -8.96 5.64
C PHE A 67 -4.99 -8.72 4.52
N MET A 68 -3.99 -9.61 4.36
CA MET A 68 -3.04 -9.56 3.25
C MET A 68 -3.75 -9.79 1.90
N GLU A 69 -4.69 -10.73 1.83
CA GLU A 69 -5.50 -10.96 0.63
C GLU A 69 -6.36 -9.74 0.26
N ASP A 70 -6.96 -9.08 1.25
CA ASP A 70 -7.71 -7.84 1.05
C ASP A 70 -6.81 -6.70 0.53
N CYS A 71 -5.61 -6.57 1.09
CA CYS A 71 -4.63 -5.59 0.63
C CYS A 71 -4.18 -5.88 -0.81
N HIS A 72 -3.93 -7.15 -1.14
CA HIS A 72 -3.56 -7.56 -2.48
C HIS A 72 -4.67 -7.23 -3.50
N SER A 73 -5.92 -7.54 -3.15
CA SER A 73 -7.08 -7.27 -4.00
C SER A 73 -7.26 -5.77 -4.27
N LYS A 74 -7.18 -4.93 -3.23
CA LYS A 74 -7.26 -3.46 -3.36
C LYS A 74 -6.14 -2.88 -4.20
N TYR A 75 -4.91 -3.38 -4.01
CA TYR A 75 -3.77 -2.99 -4.83
C TYR A 75 -4.02 -3.30 -6.30
N GLN A 76 -4.45 -4.53 -6.59
CA GLN A 76 -4.66 -4.99 -7.96
C GLN A 76 -5.79 -4.21 -8.66
N GLU A 77 -6.91 -3.95 -7.98
CA GLU A 77 -7.99 -3.13 -8.53
C GLU A 77 -7.54 -1.71 -8.85
N ALA A 78 -6.78 -1.08 -7.95
CA ALA A 78 -6.27 0.27 -8.16
C ALA A 78 -5.23 0.31 -9.29
N ARG A 79 -4.37 -0.71 -9.34
CA ARG A 79 -3.37 -0.90 -10.41
C ARG A 79 -4.01 -1.03 -11.78
N GLU A 80 -5.06 -1.83 -11.92
CA GLU A 80 -5.76 -2.02 -13.19
C GLU A 80 -6.43 -0.74 -13.67
N LYS A 81 -7.06 0.02 -12.75
CA LYS A 81 -7.64 1.33 -13.06
C LYS A 81 -6.56 2.35 -13.45
N LEU A 82 -5.41 2.36 -12.76
CA LEU A 82 -4.29 3.24 -13.09
C LEU A 82 -3.65 2.86 -14.44
N ALA A 83 -3.49 1.57 -14.73
CA ALA A 83 -2.98 1.07 -16.01
C ALA A 83 -3.86 1.51 -17.19
N ALA A 84 -5.18 1.45 -17.01
CA ALA A 84 -6.15 1.83 -18.04
C ALA A 84 -6.20 3.35 -18.28
N THR A 85 -5.92 4.15 -17.25
CA THR A 85 -6.02 5.62 -17.31
C THR A 85 -4.70 6.30 -17.62
N ASN A 86 -3.59 5.79 -17.09
CA ASN A 86 -2.26 6.39 -17.23
C ASN A 86 -1.13 5.34 -17.02
N PRO A 87 -0.81 4.54 -18.05
CA PRO A 87 0.16 3.45 -17.93
C PRO A 87 1.61 3.93 -17.70
N GLN A 88 1.96 5.15 -18.13
CA GLN A 88 3.30 5.71 -17.92
C GLN A 88 3.54 6.03 -16.44
N THR A 89 2.55 6.63 -15.78
CA THR A 89 2.60 6.91 -14.34
C THR A 89 2.56 5.64 -13.50
N LEU A 90 1.93 4.56 -13.98
CA LEU A 90 1.95 3.29 -13.27
C LEU A 90 3.38 2.74 -13.12
N GLU A 91 4.17 2.72 -14.20
CA GLU A 91 5.52 2.15 -14.17
C GLU A 91 6.45 2.90 -13.21
N SER A 92 6.47 4.23 -13.25
CA SER A 92 7.27 5.04 -12.32
C SER A 92 6.81 4.83 -10.87
N PHE A 93 5.49 4.85 -10.64
CA PHE A 93 4.92 4.67 -9.32
C PHE A 93 5.21 3.30 -8.70
N GLU A 94 5.08 2.20 -9.46
CA GLU A 94 5.40 0.85 -8.96
C GLU A 94 6.88 0.70 -8.60
N LYS A 95 7.77 1.36 -9.36
CA LYS A 95 9.20 1.37 -9.08
C LYS A 95 9.51 2.11 -7.77
N ASP A 96 8.89 3.26 -7.55
CA ASP A 96 9.07 4.03 -6.31
C ASP A 96 8.50 3.29 -5.10
N LEU A 97 7.34 2.64 -5.28
CA LEU A 97 6.71 1.85 -4.24
C LEU A 97 7.56 0.62 -3.85
N ALA A 98 8.23 -0.01 -4.81
CA ALA A 98 9.17 -1.09 -4.53
C ALA A 98 10.37 -0.62 -3.70
N HIS A 99 10.93 0.56 -4.01
CA HIS A 99 12.00 1.16 -3.19
C HIS A 99 11.52 1.49 -1.76
N GLN A 100 10.30 2.02 -1.63
CA GLN A 100 9.71 2.33 -0.32
C GLN A 100 9.50 1.06 0.52
N LYS A 101 8.95 -0.01 -0.06
CA LYS A 101 8.85 -1.32 0.61
C LYS A 101 10.19 -1.81 1.12
N GLN A 102 11.22 -1.74 0.29
CA GLN A 102 12.58 -2.13 0.68
C GLN A 102 13.11 -1.31 1.86
N SER A 103 12.81 -0.01 1.90
CA SER A 103 13.16 0.87 3.02
C SER A 103 12.43 0.49 4.31
N THR A 104 11.12 0.19 4.24
CA THR A 104 10.33 -0.26 5.39
C THR A 104 10.89 -1.53 6.01
N ILE A 105 11.24 -2.52 5.18
CA ILE A 105 11.90 -3.76 5.61
C ILE A 105 13.23 -3.47 6.32
N THR A 106 14.01 -2.51 5.80
CA THR A 106 15.31 -2.15 6.37
C THR A 106 15.18 -1.46 7.73
N HIS A 107 14.15 -0.64 7.93
CA HIS A 107 13.90 0.03 9.21
C HIS A 107 13.34 -0.91 10.28
N TYR A 108 12.56 -1.93 9.90
CA TYR A 108 12.01 -2.90 10.85
C TYR A 108 13.00 -3.99 11.27
N ASN A 109 13.98 -4.31 10.42
CA ASN A 109 15.02 -5.30 10.72
C ASN A 109 16.28 -4.72 11.38
N ALA A 110 16.31 -3.41 11.70
CA ALA A 110 17.43 -2.71 12.35
C ALA A 110 17.21 -2.59 13.87
#